data_AF-A0A430BRC2-F1
#
_entry.id   AF-A0A430BRC2-F1
#
_cell.length_a   1.000
_cell.length_b   1.000
_cell.length_c   1.000
_cell.angle_alpha   90.00
_cell.angle_beta   90.00
_cell.angle_gamma   90.00
#
_symmetry.space_group_name_H-M   'P 1'
#
loop_
_entity.id
_entity.type
_entity.pdbx_description
1 polymer ?
#
loop_
_entity_poly.entity_id
_entity_poly.type
_entity_poly.pdbx_seq_one_letter_code
_entity_poly.pdbx_strand_id
1 'polypeptide(L)'
;MIMPLPATIQTAVSQDAIRRASRLFSGDSRDCLHEMCQNGRRAGATRIAIDLTQQDGRFTLHVRDDGCGIDDPAALLLLGHSGWDHDIARSEDPAGMGMFSLAGCSVEIQSFSPSAGTAWKVRIPAQAWDSGAPLALEQGTIGWGTLISIEMPDDWHFGFHSIVADIALHFPLPMTMNGVLQPREDFLKDALLVEDACGCRIGVYNLDPDCQHGRRINFHGLRVKCPLPTIREVKDSFDHWAVRIDIVDAPEIHLVLPARKDVIENATLKLLREASERAIYKFIATQPDHRLPFAAWRRAHELGVTLPEARCALSLWRPQTPDDHHTRVSTGFASEGPMLLVPTLESDIAQPLALARRQARLQAFQLVEEERLLEGYSWYDQLPIIDQLSFQIHHDGAEYRHGDDNHLPVDLPSGLVDSITLELTVAQSECENAPQAMHSIEVPALVCPNNGWDIEQATILVARDSDIKPDRLGRLIYATLFCSIDDGDNDSWETQSRAFERDARQEATRILLGEDAAILQAIRMNARDHLTWLIPQDRKIVIHADRDAFAVDFISN
;
A
#
# COMPACT_ATOMS: atom_id res chain seq x y z
N MET A 1 -2.40 -60.45 -6.04
CA MET A 1 -2.61 -60.95 -7.41
C MET A 1 -2.02 -59.89 -8.32
N ILE A 2 -0.98 -60.22 -9.09
CA ILE A 2 -0.29 -59.24 -9.96
C ILE A 2 -1.24 -58.88 -11.10
N MET A 3 -1.57 -57.60 -11.26
CA MET A 3 -2.38 -57.15 -12.40
C MET A 3 -1.45 -56.91 -13.60
N PRO A 4 -1.72 -57.54 -14.76
CA PRO A 4 -0.89 -57.36 -15.94
C PRO A 4 -1.12 -55.96 -16.53
N LEU A 5 -0.04 -55.30 -16.92
CA LEU A 5 -0.10 -54.01 -17.62
C LEU A 5 -0.64 -54.20 -19.05
N PRO A 6 -1.35 -53.20 -19.60
CA PRO A 6 -1.79 -53.26 -20.99
C PRO A 6 -0.59 -53.25 -21.96
N ALA A 7 -0.75 -53.85 -23.14
CA ALA A 7 0.29 -53.82 -24.17
C ALA A 7 0.39 -52.45 -24.87
N THR A 8 -0.74 -51.75 -24.97
CA THR A 8 -0.83 -50.41 -25.55
C THR A 8 -1.80 -49.55 -24.76
N ILE A 9 -1.57 -48.24 -24.74
CA ILE A 9 -2.49 -47.22 -24.23
C ILE A 9 -2.81 -46.21 -25.34
N GLN A 10 -3.88 -45.45 -25.22
CA GLN A 10 -4.27 -44.46 -26.23
C GLN A 10 -4.88 -43.23 -25.57
N THR A 11 -4.78 -42.08 -26.21
CA THR A 11 -5.48 -40.87 -25.75
C THR A 11 -6.98 -41.03 -25.96
N ALA A 12 -7.74 -40.86 -24.89
CA ALA A 12 -9.20 -41.00 -24.89
C ALA A 12 -9.84 -39.71 -24.38
N VAL A 13 -10.37 -38.92 -25.31
CA VAL A 13 -10.98 -37.60 -25.07
C VAL A 13 -12.12 -37.40 -26.08
N SER A 14 -13.20 -36.68 -25.73
CA SER A 14 -14.22 -36.32 -26.73
C SER A 14 -13.58 -35.41 -27.80
N GLN A 15 -13.92 -35.59 -29.09
CA GLN A 15 -13.27 -34.86 -30.18
C GLN A 15 -13.36 -33.32 -30.05
N ASP A 16 -14.36 -32.81 -29.33
CA ASP A 16 -14.55 -31.38 -29.05
C ASP A 16 -13.68 -30.85 -27.89
N ALA A 17 -13.30 -31.71 -26.94
CA ALA A 17 -12.41 -31.34 -25.83
C ALA A 17 -10.93 -31.35 -26.25
N ILE A 18 -10.51 -32.21 -27.19
CA ILE A 18 -9.14 -32.28 -27.73
C ILE A 18 -8.72 -30.95 -28.38
N ARG A 19 -9.58 -30.39 -29.25
CA ARG A 19 -9.28 -29.12 -29.95
C ARG A 19 -9.23 -27.90 -29.03
N ARG A 20 -9.79 -28.01 -27.82
CA ARG A 20 -9.78 -26.95 -26.81
C ARG A 20 -8.65 -27.14 -25.82
N ALA A 21 -8.29 -28.37 -25.45
CA ALA A 21 -7.22 -28.67 -24.49
C ALA A 21 -5.90 -27.97 -24.85
N SER A 22 -5.39 -28.14 -26.06
CA SER A 22 -4.16 -27.48 -26.54
C SER A 22 -4.26 -25.95 -26.68
N ARG A 23 -5.47 -25.36 -26.61
CA ARG A 23 -5.71 -23.90 -26.55
C ARG A 23 -6.00 -23.39 -25.12
N LEU A 24 -6.36 -24.28 -24.20
CA LEU A 24 -6.74 -24.02 -22.82
C LEU A 24 -5.52 -24.09 -21.88
N PHE A 25 -4.50 -24.88 -22.23
CA PHE A 25 -3.24 -24.94 -21.49
C PHE A 25 -2.20 -24.07 -22.18
N SER A 26 -1.62 -23.13 -21.43
CA SER A 26 -0.69 -22.11 -21.94
C SER A 26 0.64 -22.65 -22.44
N GLY A 27 0.94 -23.94 -22.27
CA GLY A 27 2.25 -24.52 -22.61
C GLY A 27 3.42 -23.84 -21.88
N ASP A 28 3.14 -23.06 -20.83
CA ASP A 28 4.15 -22.34 -20.08
C ASP A 28 4.98 -23.34 -19.26
N SER A 29 6.29 -23.30 -19.47
CA SER A 29 7.28 -24.11 -18.76
C SER A 29 7.07 -24.14 -17.24
N ARG A 30 6.63 -23.01 -16.67
CA ARG A 30 6.36 -22.87 -15.24
C ARG A 30 5.14 -23.67 -14.80
N ASP A 31 4.01 -23.50 -15.49
CA ASP A 31 2.77 -24.19 -15.17
C ASP A 31 2.98 -25.71 -15.31
N CYS A 32 3.64 -26.15 -16.38
CA CYS A 32 3.97 -27.56 -16.61
C CYS A 32 4.83 -28.14 -15.49
N LEU A 33 5.94 -27.46 -15.16
CA LEU A 33 6.86 -27.93 -14.12
C LEU A 33 6.17 -27.99 -12.75
N HIS A 34 5.32 -27.01 -12.43
CA HIS A 34 4.56 -26.98 -11.19
C HIS A 34 3.62 -28.18 -11.05
N GLU A 35 2.86 -28.50 -12.11
CA GLU A 35 1.97 -29.67 -12.14
C GLU A 35 2.73 -30.98 -11.93
N MET A 36 3.90 -31.14 -12.57
CA MET A 36 4.73 -32.34 -12.41
C MET A 36 5.24 -32.49 -10.98
N CYS A 37 5.70 -31.39 -10.37
CA CYS A 37 6.13 -31.38 -8.98
C CYS A 37 4.98 -31.73 -8.03
N GLN A 38 3.80 -31.13 -8.24
CA GLN A 38 2.60 -31.45 -7.45
C GLN A 38 2.20 -32.92 -7.57
N ASN A 39 2.29 -33.51 -8.77
CA ASN A 39 1.99 -34.94 -8.96
C ASN A 39 2.97 -35.83 -8.19
N GLY A 40 4.27 -35.52 -8.20
CA GLY A 40 5.25 -36.24 -7.38
C GLY A 40 4.91 -36.15 -5.89
N ARG A 41 4.50 -34.98 -5.39
CA ARG A 41 4.04 -34.81 -4.02
C ARG A 41 2.79 -35.64 -3.70
N ARG A 42 1.78 -35.63 -4.58
CA ARG A 42 0.55 -36.45 -4.44
C ARG A 42 0.88 -37.94 -4.44
N ALA A 43 1.91 -38.37 -5.15
CA ALA A 43 2.43 -39.73 -5.09
C ALA A 43 3.19 -40.07 -3.79
N GLY A 44 3.24 -39.15 -2.82
CA GLY A 44 3.95 -39.36 -1.55
C GLY A 44 5.47 -39.30 -1.67
N ALA A 45 6.01 -38.62 -2.70
CA ALA A 45 7.45 -38.46 -2.85
C ALA A 45 8.07 -37.71 -1.66
N THR A 46 9.32 -38.01 -1.37
CA THR A 46 10.13 -37.32 -0.36
C THR A 46 11.02 -36.24 -0.96
N ARG A 47 11.26 -36.28 -2.28
CA ARG A 47 12.03 -35.27 -3.03
C ARG A 47 11.60 -35.22 -4.50
N ILE A 48 11.91 -34.10 -5.16
CA ILE A 48 11.83 -33.98 -6.61
C ILE A 48 13.22 -33.68 -7.17
N ALA A 49 13.65 -34.40 -8.20
CA ALA A 49 14.88 -34.14 -8.93
C ALA A 49 14.55 -33.63 -10.34
N ILE A 50 15.15 -32.51 -10.69
CA ILE A 50 15.05 -31.88 -12.01
C ILE A 50 16.44 -31.90 -12.61
N ASP A 51 16.60 -32.49 -13.78
CA ASP A 51 17.88 -32.54 -14.47
C ASP A 51 17.71 -32.08 -15.92
N LEU A 52 18.66 -31.31 -16.43
CA LEU A 52 18.76 -30.96 -17.85
C LEU A 52 19.92 -31.72 -18.46
N THR A 53 19.62 -32.51 -19.49
CA THR A 53 20.65 -33.12 -20.34
C THR A 53 20.64 -32.45 -21.70
N GLN A 54 21.81 -32.41 -22.35
CA GLN A 54 21.94 -31.89 -23.71
C GLN A 54 22.52 -33.00 -24.60
N GLN A 55 21.82 -33.30 -25.69
CA GLN A 55 22.27 -34.25 -26.70
C GLN A 55 21.99 -33.68 -28.08
N ASP A 56 22.98 -33.73 -28.97
CA ASP A 56 22.86 -33.28 -30.37
C ASP A 56 22.29 -31.84 -30.52
N GLY A 57 22.63 -30.97 -29.57
CA GLY A 57 22.17 -29.58 -29.53
C GLY A 57 20.76 -29.39 -28.95
N ARG A 58 20.03 -30.46 -28.64
CA ARG A 58 18.69 -30.42 -28.03
C ARG A 58 18.77 -30.65 -26.53
N PHE A 59 17.93 -29.94 -25.78
CA PHE A 59 17.83 -30.08 -24.34
C PHE A 59 16.69 -31.02 -23.99
N THR A 60 16.92 -31.91 -23.02
CA THR A 60 15.89 -32.76 -22.45
C THR A 60 15.76 -32.47 -20.97
N LEU A 61 14.54 -32.11 -20.56
CA LEU A 61 14.15 -31.91 -19.17
C LEU A 61 13.72 -33.23 -18.56
N HIS A 62 14.38 -33.64 -17.49
CA HIS A 62 14.01 -34.80 -16.69
C HIS A 62 13.42 -34.32 -15.37
N VAL A 63 12.19 -34.75 -15.07
CA VAL A 63 11.56 -34.56 -13.76
C VAL A 63 11.36 -35.94 -13.14
N ARG A 64 11.97 -36.16 -11.98
CA ARG A 64 11.92 -37.42 -11.25
C ARG A 64 11.39 -37.20 -9.84
N ASP A 65 10.49 -38.08 -9.42
CA ASP A 65 10.07 -38.22 -8.04
C ASP A 65 10.38 -39.62 -7.51
N ASP A 66 10.44 -39.76 -6.19
CA ASP A 66 10.58 -41.04 -5.49
C ASP A 66 9.27 -41.50 -4.82
N GLY A 67 8.12 -41.08 -5.36
CA GLY A 67 6.79 -41.46 -4.88
C GLY A 67 6.39 -42.88 -5.25
N CYS A 68 5.12 -43.24 -5.07
CA CYS A 68 4.61 -44.60 -5.27
C CYS A 68 4.66 -45.11 -6.73
N GLY A 69 4.84 -44.22 -7.70
CA GLY A 69 4.71 -44.54 -9.12
C GLY A 69 3.24 -44.61 -9.58
N ILE A 70 3.02 -45.12 -10.78
CA ILE A 70 1.73 -45.09 -11.49
C ILE A 70 1.35 -46.53 -11.87
N ASP A 71 0.24 -46.98 -11.30
CA ASP A 71 -0.26 -48.34 -11.50
C ASP A 71 -0.98 -48.56 -12.83
N ASP A 72 -1.81 -47.59 -13.24
CA ASP A 72 -2.52 -47.63 -14.51
C ASP A 72 -1.94 -46.59 -15.49
N PRO A 73 -1.09 -47.00 -16.45
CA PRO A 73 -0.54 -46.09 -17.45
C PRO A 73 -1.61 -45.45 -18.33
N ALA A 74 -2.79 -46.08 -18.49
CA ALA A 74 -3.86 -45.54 -19.33
C ALA A 74 -4.50 -44.29 -18.70
N ALA A 75 -4.51 -44.19 -17.37
CA ALA A 75 -5.03 -43.04 -16.63
C ALA A 75 -4.30 -41.72 -16.98
N LEU A 76 -3.06 -41.79 -17.48
CA LEU A 76 -2.29 -40.60 -17.88
C LEU A 76 -2.84 -39.91 -19.13
N LEU A 77 -3.55 -40.66 -19.99
CA LEU A 77 -4.03 -40.20 -21.29
C LEU A 77 -5.56 -40.05 -21.35
N LEU A 78 -6.22 -40.15 -20.19
CA LEU A 78 -7.65 -39.95 -20.00
C LEU A 78 -7.90 -38.54 -19.46
N LEU A 79 -8.41 -37.65 -20.31
CA LEU A 79 -8.66 -36.26 -19.93
C LEU A 79 -9.85 -36.17 -18.96
N GLY A 80 -9.63 -35.58 -17.78
CA GLY A 80 -10.65 -35.45 -16.74
C GLY A 80 -10.80 -36.66 -15.81
N HIS A 81 -9.87 -37.63 -15.88
CA HIS A 81 -9.79 -38.74 -14.93
C HIS A 81 -8.55 -38.55 -14.04
N SER A 82 -8.73 -38.39 -12.73
CA SER A 82 -7.64 -38.45 -11.75
C SER A 82 -7.53 -39.88 -11.21
N GLY A 83 -6.41 -40.56 -11.48
CA GLY A 83 -6.12 -41.90 -10.92
C GLY A 83 -5.69 -41.88 -9.45
N TRP A 84 -5.93 -40.78 -8.74
CA TRP A 84 -5.53 -40.59 -7.34
C TRP A 84 -6.52 -41.27 -6.40
N ASP A 85 -6.07 -41.59 -5.18
CA ASP A 85 -6.94 -42.17 -4.16
C ASP A 85 -8.05 -41.19 -3.73
N HIS A 86 -9.03 -41.72 -2.99
CA HIS A 86 -10.20 -40.95 -2.59
C HIS A 86 -9.83 -39.76 -1.68
N ASP A 87 -8.78 -39.87 -0.86
CA ASP A 87 -8.40 -38.83 0.08
C ASP A 87 -7.75 -37.64 -0.64
N ILE A 88 -6.86 -37.89 -1.60
CA ILE A 88 -6.23 -36.85 -2.46
C ILE A 88 -7.24 -36.23 -3.43
N ALA A 89 -8.12 -37.06 -4.01
CA ALA A 89 -9.18 -36.56 -4.88
C ALA A 89 -10.12 -35.60 -4.15
N ARG A 90 -10.38 -35.86 -2.86
CA ARG A 90 -11.19 -35.00 -1.99
C ARG A 90 -10.42 -33.76 -1.53
N SER A 91 -9.12 -33.87 -1.20
CA SER A 91 -8.34 -32.78 -0.59
C SER A 91 -7.83 -31.71 -1.56
N GLU A 92 -7.76 -31.99 -2.86
CA GLU A 92 -7.07 -31.09 -3.80
C GLU A 92 -7.76 -30.89 -5.16
N ASP A 93 -8.92 -31.52 -5.38
CA ASP A 93 -9.66 -31.53 -6.66
C ASP A 93 -8.73 -31.61 -7.91
N PRO A 94 -7.94 -32.71 -8.05
CA PRO A 94 -7.04 -32.86 -9.17
C PRO A 94 -7.88 -33.05 -10.44
N ALA A 95 -8.00 -31.99 -11.24
CA ALA A 95 -8.83 -31.96 -12.45
C ALA A 95 -8.48 -32.99 -13.55
N GLY A 96 -7.44 -33.83 -13.38
CA GLY A 96 -7.03 -34.83 -14.38
C GLY A 96 -6.50 -34.22 -15.68
N MET A 97 -5.98 -32.99 -15.58
CA MET A 97 -5.54 -32.18 -16.74
C MET A 97 -4.03 -31.91 -16.78
N GLY A 98 -3.30 -32.16 -15.68
CA GLY A 98 -1.89 -31.76 -15.53
C GLY A 98 -0.94 -32.36 -16.58
N MET A 99 -1.16 -33.62 -17.00
CA MET A 99 -0.34 -34.26 -18.05
C MET A 99 -0.57 -33.66 -19.44
N PHE A 100 -1.76 -33.12 -19.70
CA PHE A 100 -2.09 -32.46 -20.98
C PHE A 100 -1.45 -31.07 -21.12
N SER A 101 -0.85 -30.53 -20.06
CA SER A 101 0.02 -29.34 -20.18
C SER A 101 1.24 -29.60 -21.07
N LEU A 102 1.65 -30.87 -21.22
CA LEU A 102 2.75 -31.30 -22.10
C LEU A 102 2.29 -31.61 -23.53
N ALA A 103 1.02 -31.35 -23.86
CA ALA A 103 0.50 -31.60 -25.20
C ALA A 103 1.31 -30.82 -26.25
N GLY A 104 1.71 -31.51 -27.32
CA GLY A 104 2.59 -30.94 -28.35
C GLY A 104 4.09 -31.13 -28.08
N CYS A 105 4.49 -31.60 -26.89
CA CYS A 105 5.87 -31.99 -26.61
C CYS A 105 6.10 -33.48 -26.91
N SER A 106 7.34 -33.84 -27.23
CA SER A 106 7.79 -35.24 -27.25
C SER A 106 8.17 -35.65 -25.82
N VAL A 107 7.46 -36.62 -25.25
CA VAL A 107 7.60 -37.02 -23.85
C VAL A 107 7.88 -38.50 -23.73
N GLU A 108 8.83 -38.88 -22.87
CA GLU A 108 9.03 -40.25 -22.42
C GLU A 108 8.72 -40.34 -20.93
N ILE A 109 7.83 -41.25 -20.54
CA ILE A 109 7.47 -41.49 -19.15
C ILE A 109 7.93 -42.89 -18.78
N GLN A 110 8.60 -43.02 -17.64
CA GLN A 110 8.86 -44.27 -16.97
C GLN A 110 8.25 -44.21 -15.59
N SER A 111 7.52 -45.24 -15.16
CA SER A 111 6.97 -45.30 -13.81
C SER A 111 6.97 -46.74 -13.29
N PHE A 112 7.07 -46.90 -11.97
CA PHE A 112 6.92 -48.18 -11.31
C PHE A 112 5.44 -48.44 -11.04
N SER A 113 4.95 -49.65 -11.33
CA SER A 113 3.60 -50.08 -10.93
C SER A 113 3.71 -51.00 -9.71
N PRO A 114 3.28 -50.53 -8.51
CA PRO A 114 3.20 -51.37 -7.32
C PRO A 114 2.39 -52.66 -7.52
N SER A 115 1.26 -52.58 -8.22
CA SER A 115 0.36 -53.72 -8.45
C SER A 115 0.90 -54.73 -9.46
N ALA A 116 1.66 -54.29 -10.48
CA ALA A 116 2.33 -55.15 -11.44
C ALA A 116 3.72 -55.62 -10.95
N GLY A 117 4.29 -54.96 -9.93
CA GLY A 117 5.61 -55.25 -9.38
C GLY A 117 6.76 -54.98 -10.37
N THR A 118 6.54 -54.16 -11.39
CA THR A 118 7.51 -53.88 -12.46
C THR A 118 7.37 -52.44 -12.96
N ALA A 119 8.44 -51.92 -13.57
CA ALA A 119 8.42 -50.64 -14.23
C ALA A 119 7.96 -50.74 -15.68
N TRP A 120 7.29 -49.70 -16.16
CA TRP A 120 6.87 -49.56 -17.54
C TRP A 120 7.40 -48.24 -18.12
N LYS A 121 7.43 -48.18 -19.45
CA LYS A 121 7.85 -47.00 -20.22
C LYS A 121 6.90 -46.77 -21.38
N VAL A 122 6.57 -45.51 -21.63
CA VAL A 122 5.86 -45.10 -22.85
C VAL A 122 6.54 -43.88 -23.45
N ARG A 123 6.59 -43.84 -24.78
CA ARG A 123 6.98 -42.64 -25.54
C ARG A 123 5.75 -42.05 -26.20
N ILE A 124 5.51 -40.77 -25.97
CA ILE A 124 4.39 -39.99 -26.50
C ILE A 124 4.98 -38.93 -27.43
N PRO A 125 5.03 -39.17 -28.75
CA PRO A 125 5.42 -38.15 -29.72
C PRO A 125 4.47 -36.95 -29.70
N ALA A 126 4.94 -35.77 -30.09
CA ALA A 126 4.16 -34.53 -30.14
C ALA A 126 2.80 -34.66 -30.88
N GLN A 127 2.78 -35.42 -31.98
CA GLN A 127 1.57 -35.67 -32.78
C GLN A 127 0.62 -36.72 -32.17
N ALA A 128 1.09 -37.51 -31.20
CA ALA A 128 0.30 -38.57 -30.59
C ALA A 128 -0.79 -38.03 -29.64
N TRP A 129 -0.57 -36.84 -29.07
CA TRP A 129 -1.51 -36.18 -28.16
C TRP A 129 -2.91 -35.99 -28.77
N ASP A 130 -2.99 -35.64 -30.06
CA ASP A 130 -4.25 -35.33 -30.76
C ASP A 130 -4.77 -36.46 -31.67
N SER A 131 -3.96 -37.50 -31.91
CA SER A 131 -4.28 -38.52 -32.94
C SER A 131 -5.11 -39.70 -32.43
N GLY A 132 -5.16 -39.95 -31.12
CA GLY A 132 -5.78 -41.17 -30.57
C GLY A 132 -5.06 -42.47 -30.94
N ALA A 133 -3.85 -42.39 -31.51
CA ALA A 133 -3.11 -43.57 -31.94
C ALA A 133 -2.64 -44.41 -30.73
N PRO A 134 -2.70 -45.76 -30.81
CA PRO A 134 -2.17 -46.62 -29.77
C PRO A 134 -0.65 -46.43 -29.59
N LEU A 135 -0.24 -46.25 -28.34
CA LEU A 135 1.14 -46.14 -27.89
C LEU A 135 1.54 -47.43 -27.20
N ALA A 136 2.66 -48.02 -27.64
CA ALA A 136 3.18 -49.25 -27.07
C ALA A 136 3.78 -49.00 -25.69
N LEU A 137 3.46 -49.86 -24.73
CA LEU A 137 4.14 -49.92 -23.45
C LEU A 137 5.36 -50.84 -23.57
N GLU A 138 6.50 -50.33 -23.13
CA GLU A 138 7.77 -51.03 -23.07
C GLU A 138 8.15 -51.31 -21.60
N GLN A 139 9.11 -52.21 -21.40
CA GLN A 139 9.68 -52.44 -20.07
C GLN A 139 10.47 -51.21 -19.62
N GLY A 140 10.11 -50.66 -18.47
CA GLY A 140 10.81 -49.55 -17.83
C GLY A 140 12.08 -50.01 -17.12
N THR A 141 12.98 -49.06 -16.85
CA THR A 141 14.28 -49.32 -16.22
C THR A 141 14.39 -48.77 -14.80
N ILE A 142 13.41 -47.98 -14.36
CA ILE A 142 13.43 -47.38 -13.02
C ILE A 142 13.10 -48.42 -11.94
N GLY A 143 13.69 -48.26 -10.76
CA GLY A 143 13.42 -49.15 -9.62
C GLY A 143 12.18 -48.76 -8.81
N TRP A 144 11.84 -47.47 -8.79
CA TRP A 144 10.72 -46.89 -8.02
C TRP A 144 10.41 -45.47 -8.52
N GLY A 145 9.25 -44.91 -8.17
CA GLY A 145 8.86 -43.53 -8.51
C GLY A 145 8.40 -43.34 -9.95
N THR A 146 8.48 -42.09 -10.41
CA THR A 146 8.20 -41.71 -11.81
C THR A 146 9.32 -40.83 -12.36
N LEU A 147 9.66 -41.02 -13.64
CA LEU A 147 10.57 -40.20 -14.41
C LEU A 147 9.84 -39.73 -15.67
N ILE A 148 9.73 -38.42 -15.85
CA ILE A 148 9.19 -37.81 -17.05
C ILE A 148 10.32 -37.06 -17.75
N SER A 149 10.59 -37.42 -19.00
CA SER A 149 11.61 -36.80 -19.84
C SER A 149 10.93 -36.07 -20.99
N ILE A 150 11.15 -34.77 -21.11
CA ILE A 150 10.51 -33.89 -22.08
C ILE A 150 11.60 -33.34 -23.00
N GLU A 151 11.46 -33.55 -24.31
CA GLU A 151 12.23 -32.80 -25.28
C GLU A 151 11.83 -31.32 -25.17
N MET A 152 12.75 -30.49 -24.69
CA MET A 152 12.44 -29.14 -24.22
C MET A 152 12.17 -28.23 -25.43
N PRO A 153 11.01 -27.55 -25.49
CA PRO A 153 10.73 -26.52 -26.49
C PRO A 153 11.74 -25.36 -26.40
N ASP A 154 12.12 -24.78 -27.54
CA ASP A 154 13.16 -23.72 -27.63
C ASP A 154 12.85 -22.49 -26.73
N ASP A 155 11.59 -22.16 -26.54
CA ASP A 155 11.11 -21.04 -25.73
C ASP A 155 11.20 -21.28 -24.21
N TRP A 156 11.36 -22.53 -23.76
CA TRP A 156 11.53 -22.87 -22.36
C TRP A 156 12.96 -22.63 -21.84
N HIS A 157 13.94 -22.43 -22.73
CA HIS A 157 15.36 -22.37 -22.35
C HIS A 157 15.69 -21.12 -21.53
N PHE A 158 15.06 -20.00 -21.86
CA PHE A 158 15.37 -18.73 -21.22
C PHE A 158 14.73 -18.65 -19.84
N GLY A 159 15.54 -18.52 -18.79
CA GLY A 159 15.05 -18.33 -17.42
C GLY A 159 14.59 -19.59 -16.69
N PHE A 160 14.73 -20.79 -17.26
CA PHE A 160 14.26 -22.05 -16.64
C PHE A 160 14.83 -22.28 -15.24
N HIS A 161 16.13 -22.03 -15.04
CA HIS A 161 16.77 -22.18 -13.72
C HIS A 161 16.10 -21.26 -12.68
N SER A 162 15.74 -20.03 -13.07
CA SER A 162 15.01 -19.11 -12.19
C SER A 162 13.60 -19.60 -11.90
N ILE A 163 12.92 -20.23 -12.86
CA ILE A 163 11.61 -20.86 -12.65
C ILE A 163 11.71 -21.99 -11.63
N VAL A 164 12.71 -22.88 -11.77
CA VAL A 164 12.95 -23.99 -10.84
C VAL A 164 13.20 -23.47 -9.42
N ALA A 165 14.09 -22.49 -9.27
CA ALA A 165 14.40 -21.88 -7.98
C ALA A 165 13.18 -21.20 -7.35
N ASP A 166 12.37 -20.51 -8.15
CA ASP A 166 11.17 -19.81 -7.69
C ASP A 166 10.04 -20.76 -7.27
N ILE A 167 9.89 -21.90 -7.93
CA ILE A 167 8.96 -22.97 -7.51
C ILE A 167 9.47 -23.62 -6.22
N ALA A 168 10.77 -24.00 -6.20
CA ALA A 168 11.38 -24.69 -5.07
C ALA A 168 11.32 -23.88 -3.77
N LEU A 169 11.35 -22.55 -3.86
CA LEU A 169 11.41 -21.65 -2.72
C LEU A 169 10.33 -21.95 -1.67
N HIS A 170 9.08 -22.23 -2.07
CA HIS A 170 7.98 -22.52 -1.15
C HIS A 170 7.29 -23.86 -1.44
N PHE A 171 7.95 -24.74 -2.19
CA PHE A 171 7.46 -26.11 -2.43
C PHE A 171 7.67 -26.97 -1.18
N PRO A 172 6.72 -27.84 -0.79
CA PRO A 172 6.81 -28.60 0.46
C PRO A 172 7.91 -29.66 0.48
N LEU A 173 8.37 -30.14 -0.69
CA LEU A 173 9.43 -31.14 -0.79
C LEU A 173 10.78 -30.52 -1.19
N PRO A 174 11.92 -31.08 -0.74
CA PRO A 174 13.22 -30.73 -1.29
C PRO A 174 13.28 -30.94 -2.81
N MET A 175 13.83 -29.96 -3.52
CA MET A 175 14.01 -30.00 -4.97
C MET A 175 15.49 -29.88 -5.34
N THR A 176 16.00 -30.71 -6.24
CA THR A 176 17.35 -30.57 -6.79
C THR A 176 17.29 -30.20 -8.27
N MET A 177 18.21 -29.35 -8.73
CA MET A 177 18.45 -29.06 -10.14
C MET A 177 19.85 -29.53 -10.53
N ASN A 178 19.99 -30.46 -11.47
CA ASN A 178 21.28 -31.05 -11.86
C ASN A 178 22.10 -31.55 -10.66
N GLY A 179 21.41 -32.22 -9.73
CA GLY A 179 21.98 -32.70 -8.45
C GLY A 179 22.23 -31.62 -7.38
N VAL A 180 22.02 -30.33 -7.65
CA VAL A 180 22.21 -29.23 -6.70
C VAL A 180 20.90 -28.91 -5.99
N LEU A 181 20.88 -28.97 -4.65
CA LEU A 181 19.73 -28.61 -3.83
C LEU A 181 19.34 -27.14 -4.04
N GLN A 182 18.07 -26.91 -4.35
CA GLN A 182 17.50 -25.58 -4.55
C GLN A 182 17.15 -24.92 -3.21
N PRO A 183 17.21 -23.57 -3.12
CA PRO A 183 16.82 -22.86 -1.91
C PRO A 183 15.35 -23.09 -1.58
N ARG A 184 15.06 -23.21 -0.28
CA ARG A 184 13.71 -23.41 0.25
C ARG A 184 13.54 -22.61 1.53
N GLU A 185 12.38 -22.00 1.68
CA GLU A 185 12.02 -21.12 2.78
C GLU A 185 10.54 -21.34 3.18
N ASP A 186 10.25 -21.22 4.47
CA ASP A 186 8.85 -21.22 4.91
C ASP A 186 8.13 -20.01 4.31
N PHE A 187 6.97 -20.24 3.69
CA PHE A 187 6.17 -19.16 3.09
C PHE A 187 5.75 -18.10 4.12
N LEU A 188 5.62 -18.49 5.39
CA LEU A 188 5.26 -17.62 6.50
C LEU A 188 6.46 -17.15 7.33
N LYS A 189 7.67 -17.21 6.77
CA LYS A 189 8.86 -16.67 7.45
C LYS A 189 8.65 -15.20 7.82
N ASP A 190 9.19 -14.82 8.97
CA ASP A 190 9.14 -13.47 9.55
C ASP A 190 7.72 -12.98 9.91
N ALA A 191 6.71 -13.87 9.89
CA ALA A 191 5.39 -13.56 10.42
C ALA A 191 5.46 -13.23 11.91
N LEU A 192 4.77 -12.16 12.31
CA LEU A 192 4.68 -11.69 13.69
C LEU A 192 3.79 -12.60 14.54
N LEU A 193 2.83 -13.27 13.90
CA LEU A 193 1.98 -14.31 14.47
C LEU A 193 1.68 -15.33 13.37
N VAL A 194 1.66 -16.62 13.72
CA VAL A 194 1.15 -17.69 12.86
C VAL A 194 0.03 -18.42 13.59
N GLU A 195 -1.14 -18.53 12.96
CA GLU A 195 -2.27 -19.31 13.47
C GLU A 195 -2.72 -20.38 12.49
N ASP A 196 -3.11 -21.54 13.01
CA ASP A 196 -3.74 -22.60 12.23
C ASP A 196 -5.26 -22.42 12.22
N ALA A 197 -5.86 -22.32 11.02
CA ALA A 197 -7.30 -22.23 10.84
C ALA A 197 -7.72 -22.70 9.44
N CYS A 198 -8.90 -23.32 9.34
CA CYS A 198 -9.49 -23.75 8.06
C CYS A 198 -8.56 -24.66 7.22
N GLY A 199 -7.69 -25.46 7.86
CA GLY A 199 -6.72 -26.29 7.14
C GLY A 199 -5.52 -25.53 6.58
N CYS A 200 -5.33 -24.27 7.00
CA CYS A 200 -4.26 -23.39 6.55
C CYS A 200 -3.46 -22.86 7.75
N ARG A 201 -2.21 -22.46 7.48
CA ARG A 201 -1.41 -21.61 8.36
C ARG A 201 -1.59 -20.16 7.90
N ILE A 202 -1.90 -19.26 8.81
CA ILE A 202 -2.14 -17.83 8.54
C ILE A 202 -1.07 -17.02 9.25
N GLY A 203 -0.20 -16.35 8.49
CA GLY A 203 0.85 -15.48 9.01
C GLY A 203 0.45 -14.01 8.96
N VAL A 204 0.63 -13.27 10.06
CA VAL A 204 0.35 -11.83 10.18
C VAL A 204 1.64 -11.01 10.04
N TYR A 205 1.58 -9.90 9.31
CA TYR A 205 2.71 -9.02 9.00
C TYR A 205 2.34 -7.55 9.21
N ASN A 206 3.32 -6.73 9.58
CA ASN A 206 3.27 -5.28 9.45
C ASN A 206 3.98 -4.88 8.15
N LEU A 207 3.31 -4.18 7.25
CA LEU A 207 3.87 -3.73 5.96
C LEU A 207 4.49 -4.90 5.18
N ASP A 208 3.66 -5.80 4.63
CA ASP A 208 4.13 -6.86 3.74
C ASP A 208 4.70 -6.26 2.43
N PRO A 209 6.01 -6.34 2.15
CA PRO A 209 6.59 -5.77 0.93
C PRO A 209 6.06 -6.45 -0.34
N ASP A 210 5.57 -7.69 -0.26
CA ASP A 210 4.97 -8.42 -1.36
C ASP A 210 3.47 -8.14 -1.53
N CYS A 211 2.88 -7.27 -0.68
CA CYS A 211 1.48 -6.86 -0.82
C CYS A 211 1.18 -6.32 -2.23
N GLN A 212 2.14 -5.66 -2.86
CA GLN A 212 2.01 -5.07 -4.20
C GLN A 212 1.89 -6.13 -5.31
N HIS A 213 2.49 -7.31 -5.13
CA HIS A 213 2.43 -8.42 -6.08
C HIS A 213 1.13 -9.25 -5.93
N GLY A 214 0.47 -9.16 -4.77
CA GLY A 214 -0.83 -9.76 -4.48
C GLY A 214 -0.84 -11.29 -4.32
N ARG A 215 0.32 -11.97 -4.46
CA ARG A 215 0.47 -13.43 -4.40
C ARG A 215 0.61 -13.94 -2.96
N ARG A 216 -0.44 -13.75 -2.15
CA ARG A 216 -0.41 -13.95 -0.69
C ARG A 216 -0.91 -15.33 -0.22
N ILE A 217 -1.25 -16.23 -1.13
CA ILE A 217 -1.61 -17.62 -0.79
C ILE A 217 -0.65 -18.59 -1.48
N ASN A 218 -0.08 -19.52 -0.72
CA ASN A 218 0.73 -20.63 -1.23
C ASN A 218 -0.07 -21.94 -1.26
N PHE A 219 -0.32 -22.45 -2.46
CA PHE A 219 -0.86 -23.80 -2.71
C PHE A 219 0.30 -24.74 -3.01
N HIS A 220 1.02 -25.15 -1.96
CA HIS A 220 2.09 -26.14 -2.06
C HIS A 220 3.14 -25.77 -3.13
N GLY A 221 3.62 -24.53 -3.09
CA GLY A 221 4.57 -23.95 -4.04
C GLY A 221 3.93 -23.11 -5.16
N LEU A 222 2.62 -23.20 -5.38
CA LEU A 222 1.91 -22.32 -6.32
C LEU A 222 1.40 -21.09 -5.58
N ARG A 223 2.07 -19.95 -5.80
CA ARG A 223 1.66 -18.68 -5.21
C ARG A 223 0.62 -18.00 -6.10
N VAL A 224 -0.58 -17.83 -5.57
CA VAL A 224 -1.73 -17.29 -6.32
C VAL A 224 -2.20 -15.95 -5.78
N LYS A 225 -2.83 -15.17 -6.65
CA LYS A 225 -3.42 -13.89 -6.26
C LYS A 225 -4.73 -14.13 -5.53
N CYS A 226 -4.90 -13.45 -4.40
CA CYS A 226 -6.17 -13.43 -3.68
C CYS A 226 -6.30 -12.14 -2.85
N PRO A 227 -7.42 -11.40 -2.97
CA PRO A 227 -7.74 -10.36 -2.02
C PRO A 227 -7.93 -10.96 -0.63
N LEU A 228 -7.03 -10.61 0.28
CA LEU A 228 -7.06 -10.95 1.70
C LEU A 228 -7.19 -9.67 2.53
N PRO A 229 -7.81 -9.76 3.73
CA PRO A 229 -8.02 -8.59 4.58
C PRO A 229 -6.71 -7.87 4.89
N THR A 230 -6.81 -6.55 4.96
CA THR A 230 -5.77 -5.67 5.49
C THR A 230 -6.43 -4.70 6.45
N ILE A 231 -5.75 -4.37 7.55
CA ILE A 231 -6.25 -3.47 8.57
C ILE A 231 -5.22 -2.38 8.77
N ARG A 232 -5.67 -1.13 8.70
CA ARG A 232 -4.85 0.06 8.92
C ARG A 232 -5.27 0.70 10.22
N GLU A 233 -4.29 1.09 11.02
CA GLU A 233 -4.52 2.00 12.12
C GLU A 233 -4.61 3.44 11.60
N VAL A 234 -5.25 4.32 12.37
CA VAL A 234 -5.50 5.72 11.98
C VAL A 234 -4.17 6.49 11.86
N LYS A 235 -4.20 7.63 11.15
CA LYS A 235 -3.09 8.53 10.78
C LYS A 235 -1.84 8.46 11.67
N ASP A 236 -0.68 8.58 11.00
CA ASP A 236 0.67 8.60 11.59
C ASP A 236 1.11 7.31 12.32
N SER A 237 0.23 6.29 12.42
CA SER A 237 0.68 4.90 12.54
C SER A 237 1.12 4.42 11.15
N PHE A 238 2.38 4.02 11.02
CA PHE A 238 2.86 3.33 9.81
C PHE A 238 2.35 1.88 9.75
N ASP A 239 1.53 1.48 10.74
CA ASP A 239 1.10 0.12 10.94
C ASP A 239 0.02 -0.26 9.93
N HIS A 240 0.41 -1.19 9.05
CA HIS A 240 -0.45 -1.78 8.03
C HIS A 240 -0.41 -3.28 8.20
N TRP A 241 -1.45 -3.83 8.81
CA TRP A 241 -1.55 -5.24 9.12
C TRP A 241 -2.09 -6.01 7.91
N ALA A 242 -1.34 -7.02 7.47
CA ALA A 242 -1.69 -7.88 6.35
C ALA A 242 -1.43 -9.35 6.70
N VAL A 243 -1.97 -10.26 5.87
CA VAL A 243 -1.79 -11.70 6.03
C VAL A 243 -1.20 -12.37 4.80
N ARG A 244 -0.47 -13.46 5.03
CA ARG A 244 -0.15 -14.50 4.05
C ARG A 244 -0.73 -15.83 4.53
N ILE A 245 -1.08 -16.70 3.59
CA ILE A 245 -1.72 -17.99 3.90
C ILE A 245 -0.94 -19.11 3.22
N ASP A 246 -0.55 -20.11 4.01
CA ASP A 246 0.01 -21.35 3.50
C ASP A 246 -0.99 -22.49 3.68
N ILE A 247 -1.35 -23.15 2.57
CA ILE A 247 -2.34 -24.22 2.58
C ILE A 247 -1.69 -25.54 3.00
N VAL A 248 -2.29 -26.20 4.00
CA VAL A 248 -1.84 -27.49 4.51
C VAL A 248 -2.78 -28.61 4.05
N ASP A 249 -4.06 -28.50 4.42
CA ASP A 249 -5.12 -29.46 4.08
C ASP A 249 -6.47 -28.73 4.04
N ALA A 250 -6.74 -28.06 2.91
CA ALA A 250 -7.94 -27.24 2.71
C ALA A 250 -8.71 -27.69 1.45
N PRO A 251 -9.35 -28.88 1.46
CA PRO A 251 -10.11 -29.47 0.35
C PRO A 251 -11.01 -28.48 -0.39
N GLU A 252 -11.72 -27.67 0.37
CA GLU A 252 -12.81 -26.83 -0.12
C GLU A 252 -12.31 -25.49 -0.69
N ILE A 253 -10.99 -25.26 -0.71
CA ILE A 253 -10.37 -24.09 -1.33
C ILE A 253 -9.88 -24.51 -2.73
N HIS A 254 -10.63 -24.11 -3.74
CA HIS A 254 -10.34 -24.47 -5.12
C HIS A 254 -9.69 -23.32 -5.90
N LEU A 255 -8.90 -23.67 -6.91
CA LEU A 255 -8.35 -22.74 -7.88
C LEU A 255 -9.17 -22.76 -9.17
N VAL A 256 -9.27 -21.61 -9.83
CA VAL A 256 -9.94 -21.50 -11.14
C VAL A 256 -9.17 -22.32 -12.18
N LEU A 257 -9.83 -23.35 -12.71
CA LEU A 257 -9.30 -24.19 -13.77
C LEU A 257 -9.43 -23.50 -15.14
N PRO A 258 -8.55 -23.79 -16.12
CA PRO A 258 -7.40 -24.70 -16.03
C PRO A 258 -6.10 -24.06 -15.51
N ALA A 259 -5.98 -22.74 -15.56
CA ALA A 259 -4.72 -22.03 -15.37
C ALA A 259 -4.27 -21.90 -13.89
N ARG A 260 -5.18 -22.12 -12.92
CA ARG A 260 -4.90 -22.10 -11.47
C ARG A 260 -4.28 -20.80 -10.95
N LYS A 261 -4.60 -19.67 -11.57
CA LYS A 261 -4.03 -18.35 -11.23
C LYS A 261 -4.80 -17.60 -10.14
N ASP A 262 -6.06 -17.95 -9.97
CA ASP A 262 -7.01 -17.29 -9.06
C ASP A 262 -7.72 -18.33 -8.19
N VAL A 263 -8.13 -17.93 -6.99
CA VAL A 263 -8.92 -18.75 -6.07
C VAL A 263 -10.41 -18.58 -6.38
N ILE A 264 -11.18 -19.67 -6.31
CA ILE A 264 -12.63 -19.63 -6.51
C ILE A 264 -13.31 -18.94 -5.33
N GLU A 265 -14.15 -17.96 -5.62
CA GLU A 265 -14.98 -17.28 -4.62
C GLU A 265 -16.10 -18.23 -4.13
N ASN A 266 -15.97 -18.71 -2.89
CA ASN A 266 -16.94 -19.59 -2.25
C ASN A 266 -17.08 -19.31 -0.74
N ALA A 267 -18.00 -20.01 -0.08
CA ALA A 267 -18.24 -19.85 1.36
C ALA A 267 -16.99 -20.16 2.20
N THR A 268 -16.18 -21.14 1.79
CA THR A 268 -14.95 -21.52 2.49
C THR A 268 -13.89 -20.42 2.45
N LEU A 269 -13.71 -19.77 1.28
CA LEU A 269 -12.82 -18.62 1.14
C LEU A 269 -13.28 -17.45 2.00
N LYS A 270 -14.60 -17.23 2.12
CA LYS A 270 -15.15 -16.24 3.05
C LYS A 270 -14.78 -16.56 4.50
N LEU A 271 -14.94 -17.81 4.95
CA LEU A 271 -14.55 -18.25 6.29
C LEU A 271 -13.03 -18.11 6.52
N LEU A 272 -12.21 -18.39 5.52
CA LEU A 272 -10.77 -18.21 5.58
C LEU A 272 -10.38 -16.73 5.72
N ARG A 273 -11.08 -15.82 5.01
CA ARG A 273 -10.89 -14.36 5.17
C ARG A 273 -11.30 -13.88 6.56
N GLU A 274 -12.42 -14.35 7.10
CA GLU A 274 -12.84 -14.04 8.48
C GLU A 274 -11.83 -14.57 9.51
N ALA A 275 -11.31 -15.79 9.33
CA ALA A 275 -10.25 -16.34 10.17
C ALA A 275 -8.95 -15.52 10.08
N SER A 276 -8.62 -15.02 8.88
CA SER A 276 -7.45 -14.16 8.66
C SER A 276 -7.59 -12.79 9.31
N GLU A 277 -8.76 -12.17 9.18
CA GLU A 277 -9.11 -10.90 9.83
C GLU A 277 -9.02 -11.04 11.36
N ARG A 278 -9.56 -12.14 11.89
CA ARG A 278 -9.44 -12.49 13.32
C ARG A 278 -7.99 -12.66 13.77
N ALA A 279 -7.14 -13.30 12.98
CA ALA A 279 -5.72 -13.48 13.30
C ALA A 279 -5.00 -12.12 13.42
N ILE A 280 -5.31 -11.17 12.53
CA ILE A 280 -4.79 -9.80 12.62
C ILE A 280 -5.21 -9.16 13.96
N TYR A 281 -6.51 -9.18 14.29
CA TYR A 281 -6.99 -8.58 15.54
C TYR A 281 -6.40 -9.23 16.79
N LYS A 282 -6.21 -10.56 16.79
CA LYS A 282 -5.52 -11.24 17.89
C LYS A 282 -4.08 -10.79 18.04
N PHE A 283 -3.36 -10.58 16.94
CA PHE A 283 -2.02 -10.02 17.00
C PHE A 283 -2.03 -8.60 17.57
N ILE A 284 -2.94 -7.75 17.11
CA ILE A 284 -3.11 -6.38 17.65
C ILE A 284 -3.42 -6.42 19.16
N ALA A 285 -4.21 -7.39 19.63
CA ALA A 285 -4.50 -7.57 21.05
C ALA A 285 -3.27 -7.90 21.92
N THR A 286 -2.16 -8.34 21.31
CA THR A 286 -0.88 -8.57 22.01
C THR A 286 -0.01 -7.32 22.10
N GLN A 287 -0.34 -6.27 21.34
CA GLN A 287 0.36 -5.00 21.40
C GLN A 287 -0.04 -4.23 22.67
N PRO A 288 0.83 -3.33 23.19
CA PRO A 288 0.52 -2.56 24.39
C PRO A 288 -0.73 -1.69 24.24
N ASP A 289 -1.01 -1.23 23.02
CA ASP A 289 -2.19 -0.45 22.65
C ASP A 289 -2.38 -0.51 21.12
N HIS A 290 -3.40 0.20 20.61
CA HIS A 290 -3.66 0.34 19.18
C HIS A 290 -4.37 1.67 18.87
N ARG A 291 -4.42 2.02 17.59
CA ARG A 291 -5.20 3.13 17.02
C ARG A 291 -6.12 2.66 15.88
N LEU A 292 -6.74 1.50 16.04
CA LEU A 292 -7.76 1.02 15.11
C LEU A 292 -8.93 2.01 14.95
N PRO A 293 -9.42 2.23 13.72
CA PRO A 293 -10.72 2.86 13.50
C PRO A 293 -11.81 2.18 14.32
N PHE A 294 -12.80 2.92 14.80
CA PHE A 294 -13.87 2.39 15.64
C PHE A 294 -14.63 1.24 14.97
N ALA A 295 -14.88 1.34 13.67
CA ALA A 295 -15.49 0.27 12.88
C ALA A 295 -14.67 -1.03 12.91
N ALA A 296 -13.34 -0.94 12.83
CA ALA A 296 -12.44 -2.09 12.90
C ALA A 296 -12.40 -2.69 14.32
N TRP A 297 -12.45 -1.86 15.36
CA TRP A 297 -12.53 -2.32 16.74
C TRP A 297 -13.85 -3.06 17.04
N ARG A 298 -14.99 -2.53 16.56
CA ARG A 298 -16.27 -3.23 16.61
C ARG A 298 -16.23 -4.55 15.86
N ARG A 299 -15.62 -4.55 14.67
CA ARG A 299 -15.46 -5.75 13.84
C ARG A 299 -14.62 -6.82 14.54
N ALA A 300 -13.58 -6.45 15.28
CA ALA A 300 -12.81 -7.37 16.12
C ALA A 300 -13.71 -8.07 17.16
N HIS A 301 -14.60 -7.32 17.82
CA HIS A 301 -15.55 -7.87 18.78
C HIS A 301 -16.55 -8.84 18.12
N GLU A 302 -17.08 -8.49 16.93
CA GLU A 302 -17.95 -9.38 16.15
C GLU A 302 -17.27 -10.71 15.78
N LEU A 303 -15.94 -10.69 15.58
CA LEU A 303 -15.12 -11.87 15.32
C LEU A 303 -14.67 -12.60 16.60
N GLY A 304 -15.14 -12.16 17.76
CA GLY A 304 -14.83 -12.76 19.07
C GLY A 304 -13.47 -12.39 19.64
N VAL A 305 -12.84 -11.31 19.15
CA VAL A 305 -11.58 -10.77 19.70
C VAL A 305 -11.90 -9.58 20.59
N THR A 306 -11.49 -9.66 21.86
CA THR A 306 -11.65 -8.55 22.81
C THR A 306 -10.41 -7.67 22.78
N LEU A 307 -10.60 -6.39 22.49
CA LEU A 307 -9.57 -5.35 22.47
C LEU A 307 -9.93 -4.25 23.48
N PRO A 308 -8.95 -3.60 24.13
CA PRO A 308 -9.22 -2.37 24.88
C PRO A 308 -9.72 -1.26 23.93
N GLU A 309 -10.18 -0.13 24.46
CA GLU A 309 -10.39 1.04 23.61
C GLU A 309 -9.05 1.50 23.00
N ALA A 310 -9.12 2.17 21.84
CA ALA A 310 -7.94 2.72 21.19
C ALA A 310 -7.18 3.68 22.13
N ARG A 311 -5.86 3.76 21.94
CA ARG A 311 -4.99 4.70 22.63
C ARG A 311 -5.61 6.11 22.58
N CYS A 312 -5.83 6.70 23.75
CA CYS A 312 -6.23 8.09 23.89
C CYS A 312 -5.05 9.02 23.55
N ALA A 313 -4.79 9.17 22.26
CA ALA A 313 -3.79 10.06 21.72
C ALA A 313 -4.21 10.55 20.34
N LEU A 314 -4.01 11.84 20.08
CA LEU A 314 -4.35 12.50 18.82
C LEU A 314 -3.20 13.38 18.33
N SER A 315 -3.07 13.50 17.01
CA SER A 315 -2.04 14.36 16.43
C SER A 315 -2.25 15.81 16.84
N LEU A 316 -1.17 16.49 17.26
CA LEU A 316 -1.24 17.90 17.63
C LEU A 316 -1.65 18.73 16.42
N TRP A 317 -2.63 19.61 16.61
CA TRP A 317 -3.12 20.45 15.53
C TRP A 317 -2.06 21.46 15.11
N ARG A 318 -1.89 21.55 13.79
CA ARG A 318 -1.11 22.58 13.11
C ARG A 318 -2.02 23.30 12.10
N PRO A 319 -1.87 24.62 11.93
CA PRO A 319 -2.69 25.34 10.96
C PRO A 319 -2.33 24.90 9.54
N GLN A 320 -3.36 24.68 8.72
CA GLN A 320 -3.21 24.24 7.34
C GLN A 320 -2.55 25.31 6.48
N THR A 321 -1.70 24.88 5.55
CA THR A 321 -1.16 25.72 4.47
C THR A 321 -1.60 25.16 3.12
N PRO A 322 -1.77 25.98 2.07
CA PRO A 322 -2.18 25.47 0.75
C PRO A 322 -1.24 24.40 0.19
N ASP A 323 0.06 24.51 0.48
CA ASP A 323 1.11 23.58 0.02
C ASP A 323 1.16 22.23 0.78
N ASP A 324 0.24 21.97 1.73
CA ASP A 324 0.24 20.75 2.58
C ASP A 324 -0.04 19.44 1.77
N HIS A 325 -0.32 19.52 0.47
CA HIS A 325 -0.55 18.38 -0.43
C HIS A 325 0.61 17.38 -0.49
N HIS A 326 1.83 17.79 -0.13
CA HIS A 326 3.06 17.00 -0.25
C HIS A 326 3.61 16.42 1.06
N THR A 327 2.76 16.06 2.02
CA THR A 327 3.02 15.23 3.24
C THR A 327 2.80 15.99 4.55
N ARG A 328 1.57 15.89 5.07
CA ARG A 328 1.20 16.34 6.41
C ARG A 328 1.61 15.30 7.46
N VAL A 329 2.89 15.25 7.84
CA VAL A 329 3.36 14.41 8.96
C VAL A 329 3.12 15.13 10.28
N SER A 330 2.46 14.47 11.24
CA SER A 330 2.33 15.01 12.59
C SER A 330 3.68 15.17 13.27
N THR A 331 3.88 16.29 13.98
CA THR A 331 5.12 16.57 14.72
C THR A 331 5.08 16.09 16.18
N GLY A 332 3.95 15.52 16.61
CA GLY A 332 3.76 14.99 17.96
C GLY A 332 2.31 14.65 18.29
N PHE A 333 2.12 13.90 19.36
CA PHE A 333 0.79 13.50 19.84
C PHE A 333 0.48 14.13 21.20
N ALA A 334 -0.75 14.60 21.36
CA ALA A 334 -1.33 14.86 22.67
C ALA A 334 -1.80 13.52 23.25
N SER A 335 -1.34 13.17 24.44
CA SER A 335 -1.74 11.94 25.16
C SER A 335 -2.12 12.18 26.62
N GLU A 336 -1.91 13.40 27.13
CA GLU A 336 -2.23 13.80 28.49
C GLU A 336 -2.77 15.23 28.50
N GLY A 337 -3.67 15.53 29.44
CA GLY A 337 -4.27 16.85 29.61
C GLY A 337 -5.51 17.10 28.73
N PRO A 338 -6.16 18.25 28.90
CA PRO A 338 -7.37 18.61 28.17
C PRO A 338 -7.08 18.83 26.68
N MET A 339 -7.73 18.05 25.82
CA MET A 339 -7.68 18.18 24.37
C MET A 339 -8.90 18.97 23.86
N LEU A 340 -8.74 19.69 22.74
CA LEU A 340 -9.82 20.34 22.00
C LEU A 340 -9.67 19.97 20.52
N LEU A 341 -10.67 19.28 19.98
CA LEU A 341 -10.71 18.87 18.58
C LEU A 341 -10.85 20.11 17.70
N VAL A 342 -9.98 20.21 16.72
CA VAL A 342 -10.05 21.23 15.67
C VAL A 342 -10.44 20.52 14.37
N PRO A 343 -11.56 20.90 13.74
CA PRO A 343 -11.98 20.31 12.48
C PRO A 343 -10.98 20.62 11.36
N THR A 344 -11.19 20.02 10.20
CA THR A 344 -10.44 20.43 9.00
C THR A 344 -10.84 21.86 8.63
N LEU A 345 -9.86 22.75 8.57
CA LEU A 345 -10.04 24.19 8.32
C LEU A 345 -9.17 24.61 7.15
N GLU A 346 -9.71 25.49 6.30
CA GLU A 346 -8.94 26.15 5.24
C GLU A 346 -7.85 27.08 5.83
N SER A 347 -6.82 27.37 5.03
CA SER A 347 -5.63 28.10 5.50
C SER A 347 -5.94 29.52 6.01
N ASP A 348 -6.95 30.18 5.46
CA ASP A 348 -7.42 31.51 5.82
C ASP A 348 -8.16 31.54 7.17
N ILE A 349 -8.70 30.40 7.61
CA ILE A 349 -9.29 30.22 8.93
C ILE A 349 -8.28 29.65 9.93
N ALA A 350 -7.50 28.66 9.51
CA ALA A 350 -6.56 27.94 10.35
C ALA A 350 -5.40 28.83 10.82
N GLN A 351 -4.83 29.65 9.93
CA GLN A 351 -3.66 30.47 10.27
C GLN A 351 -3.99 31.56 11.31
N PRO A 352 -5.10 32.31 11.21
CA PRO A 352 -5.50 33.23 12.27
C PRO A 352 -5.91 32.54 13.58
N LEU A 353 -6.52 31.35 13.54
CA LEU A 353 -6.77 30.56 14.76
C LEU A 353 -5.47 30.25 15.50
N ALA A 354 -4.38 29.96 14.78
CA ALA A 354 -3.06 29.75 15.39
C ALA A 354 -2.52 31.01 16.08
N LEU A 355 -2.89 32.21 15.64
CA LEU A 355 -2.57 33.47 16.32
C LEU A 355 -3.34 33.61 17.63
N ALA A 356 -4.61 33.17 17.66
CA ALA A 356 -5.48 33.16 18.83
C ALA A 356 -5.06 32.13 19.91
N ARG A 357 -4.32 31.07 19.54
CA ARG A 357 -3.87 30.00 20.46
C ARG A 357 -3.17 30.51 21.73
N ARG A 358 -2.52 31.68 21.66
CA ARG A 358 -1.83 32.29 22.82
C ARG A 358 -2.76 33.00 23.79
N GLN A 359 -4.06 33.04 23.56
CA GLN A 359 -5.00 33.63 24.51
C GLN A 359 -5.42 32.64 25.61
N ALA A 360 -5.64 33.15 26.82
CA ALA A 360 -5.87 32.34 28.02
C ALA A 360 -6.96 31.27 27.86
N ARG A 361 -7.99 31.54 27.05
CA ARG A 361 -9.11 30.62 26.79
C ARG A 361 -8.69 29.36 26.02
N LEU A 362 -7.80 29.49 25.04
CA LEU A 362 -7.32 28.36 24.24
C LEU A 362 -6.03 27.73 24.82
N GLN A 363 -5.26 28.48 25.60
CA GLN A 363 -4.07 27.94 26.30
C GLN A 363 -4.41 26.82 27.29
N ALA A 364 -5.66 26.75 27.75
CA ALA A 364 -6.13 25.69 28.62
C ALA A 364 -6.20 24.33 27.91
N PHE A 365 -6.16 24.29 26.57
CA PHE A 365 -6.31 23.06 25.78
C PHE A 365 -5.09 22.79 24.91
N GLN A 366 -4.83 21.51 24.66
CA GLN A 366 -4.03 21.06 23.53
C GLN A 366 -4.95 20.95 22.31
N LEU A 367 -4.75 21.84 21.33
CA LEU A 367 -5.44 21.74 20.06
C LEU A 367 -4.93 20.49 19.33
N VAL A 368 -5.86 19.64 18.91
CA VAL A 368 -5.58 18.35 18.27
C VAL A 368 -6.40 18.23 16.99
N GLU A 369 -5.88 17.48 16.01
CA GLU A 369 -6.60 17.24 14.77
C GLU A 369 -7.82 16.34 15.02
N GLU A 370 -8.94 16.68 14.40
CA GLU A 370 -10.12 15.82 14.32
C GLU A 370 -9.77 14.50 13.58
N GLU A 371 -10.15 13.37 14.17
CA GLU A 371 -9.90 12.04 13.64
C GLU A 371 -11.19 11.22 13.62
N ARG A 372 -12.11 11.57 12.70
CA ARG A 372 -13.46 10.97 12.56
C ARG A 372 -13.53 9.45 12.53
N LEU A 373 -12.44 8.77 12.15
CA LEU A 373 -12.36 7.31 12.20
C LEU A 373 -12.40 6.73 13.64
N LEU A 374 -12.23 7.57 14.66
CA LEU A 374 -12.32 7.23 16.07
C LEU A 374 -13.68 7.55 16.70
N GLU A 375 -14.60 8.18 15.97
CA GLU A 375 -15.98 8.41 16.43
C GLU A 375 -16.61 7.09 16.89
N GLY A 376 -17.15 7.09 18.11
CA GLY A 376 -17.74 5.94 18.80
C GLY A 376 -16.91 5.40 19.98
N TYR A 377 -15.62 5.74 20.08
CA TYR A 377 -14.84 5.43 21.29
C TYR A 377 -15.27 6.34 22.45
N SER A 378 -15.41 5.77 23.65
CA SER A 378 -15.98 6.51 24.78
C SER A 378 -15.16 7.75 25.15
N TRP A 379 -13.84 7.69 25.07
CA TRP A 379 -12.96 8.82 25.36
C TRP A 379 -12.98 9.89 24.27
N TYR A 380 -13.13 9.49 23.00
CA TYR A 380 -13.10 10.40 21.85
C TYR A 380 -14.38 11.23 21.80
N ASP A 381 -15.54 10.57 21.92
CA ASP A 381 -16.86 11.20 21.86
C ASP A 381 -17.10 12.22 23.00
N GLN A 382 -16.31 12.15 24.08
CA GLN A 382 -16.36 13.09 25.21
C GLN A 382 -15.45 14.31 25.03
N LEU A 383 -14.65 14.37 23.96
CA LEU A 383 -13.75 15.51 23.73
C LEU A 383 -14.55 16.74 23.27
N PRO A 384 -14.22 17.94 23.78
CA PRO A 384 -14.79 19.15 23.24
C PRO A 384 -14.26 19.38 21.82
N ILE A 385 -15.10 19.98 20.99
CA ILE A 385 -14.82 20.25 19.57
C ILE A 385 -15.16 21.70 19.23
N ILE A 386 -14.34 22.31 18.36
CA ILE A 386 -14.71 23.58 17.72
C ILE A 386 -15.79 23.29 16.68
N ASP A 387 -17.02 23.70 17.00
CA ASP A 387 -18.22 23.45 16.19
C ASP A 387 -18.41 24.52 15.11
N GLN A 388 -18.20 25.78 15.48
CA GLN A 388 -18.32 26.92 14.56
C GLN A 388 -17.17 27.90 14.76
N LEU A 389 -16.73 28.51 13.66
CA LEU A 389 -15.66 29.48 13.65
C LEU A 389 -15.96 30.57 12.61
N SER A 390 -15.91 31.83 13.04
CA SER A 390 -15.97 32.98 12.14
C SER A 390 -15.17 34.16 12.68
N PHE A 391 -14.93 35.16 11.83
CA PHE A 391 -14.28 36.40 12.18
C PHE A 391 -15.26 37.55 11.96
N GLN A 392 -15.40 38.41 12.96
CA GLN A 392 -16.06 39.71 12.85
C GLN A 392 -15.01 40.80 12.68
N ILE A 393 -15.17 41.62 11.65
CA ILE A 393 -14.27 42.71 11.30
C ILE A 393 -15.04 44.02 11.46
N HIS A 394 -14.51 44.95 12.25
CA HIS A 394 -15.04 46.31 12.34
C HIS A 394 -14.13 47.27 11.58
N HIS A 395 -14.68 48.03 10.65
CA HIS A 395 -13.94 49.01 9.86
C HIS A 395 -14.83 50.19 9.47
N ASP A 396 -14.43 51.41 9.85
CA ASP A 396 -15.08 52.68 9.49
C ASP A 396 -16.59 52.71 9.84
N GLY A 397 -16.95 52.05 10.95
CA GLY A 397 -18.33 51.95 11.45
C GLY A 397 -19.20 50.89 10.76
N ALA A 398 -18.65 50.12 9.82
CA ALA A 398 -19.26 48.93 9.24
C ALA A 398 -18.73 47.65 9.90
N GLU A 399 -19.56 46.60 9.89
CA GLU A 399 -19.23 45.27 10.39
C GLU A 399 -19.26 44.27 9.23
N TYR A 400 -18.20 43.49 9.09
CA TYR A 400 -18.07 42.42 8.10
C TYR A 400 -17.85 41.08 8.79
N ARG A 401 -18.23 39.99 8.14
CA ARG A 401 -18.03 38.63 8.66
C ARG A 401 -17.32 37.76 7.63
N HIS A 402 -16.32 37.00 8.09
CA HIS A 402 -15.59 36.01 7.31
C HIS A 402 -15.66 34.65 8.00
N GLY A 403 -15.92 33.57 7.27
CA GLY A 403 -16.04 32.21 7.77
C GLY A 403 -16.39 31.24 6.64
N ASP A 404 -16.68 29.98 6.95
CA ASP A 404 -16.91 28.95 5.92
C ASP A 404 -18.03 29.31 4.92
N ASP A 405 -19.13 29.92 5.40
CA ASP A 405 -20.27 30.33 4.57
C ASP A 405 -20.27 31.83 4.19
N ASN A 406 -19.28 32.59 4.67
CA ASN A 406 -19.27 34.05 4.60
C ASN A 406 -17.94 34.55 4.02
N HIS A 407 -18.00 35.21 2.88
CA HIS A 407 -16.83 35.84 2.27
C HIS A 407 -16.86 37.35 2.46
N LEU A 408 -15.66 37.94 2.57
CA LEU A 408 -15.52 39.40 2.55
C LEU A 408 -15.95 39.96 1.18
N PRO A 409 -16.46 41.21 1.15
CA PRO A 409 -16.72 41.90 -0.11
C PRO A 409 -15.45 42.06 -0.94
N VAL A 410 -15.55 41.85 -2.25
CA VAL A 410 -14.42 41.94 -3.21
C VAL A 410 -13.80 43.34 -3.25
N ASP A 411 -14.58 44.37 -2.91
CA ASP A 411 -14.17 45.77 -2.90
C ASP A 411 -13.59 46.24 -1.55
N LEU A 412 -13.53 45.38 -0.53
CA LEU A 412 -12.91 45.72 0.76
C LEU A 412 -11.38 45.79 0.61
N PRO A 413 -10.76 46.99 0.74
CA PRO A 413 -9.33 47.13 0.53
C PRO A 413 -8.52 46.52 1.68
N SER A 414 -7.37 45.95 1.35
CA SER A 414 -6.35 45.57 2.33
C SER A 414 -5.86 46.79 3.11
N GLY A 415 -5.68 46.64 4.43
CA GLY A 415 -5.28 47.76 5.28
C GLY A 415 -5.52 47.59 6.77
N LEU A 416 -5.44 48.72 7.48
CA LEU A 416 -5.73 48.79 8.91
C LEU A 416 -7.24 48.87 9.16
N VAL A 417 -7.74 47.99 10.00
CA VAL A 417 -9.15 47.95 10.47
C VAL A 417 -9.23 48.25 11.96
N ASP A 418 -10.42 48.58 12.46
CA ASP A 418 -10.57 48.99 13.86
C ASP A 418 -10.39 47.80 14.81
N SER A 419 -10.98 46.64 14.49
CA SER A 419 -10.74 45.39 15.22
C SER A 419 -11.05 44.16 14.36
N ILE A 420 -10.45 43.03 14.74
CA ILE A 420 -10.74 41.71 14.18
C ILE A 420 -10.98 40.76 15.36
N THR A 421 -12.16 40.16 15.40
CA THR A 421 -12.60 39.30 16.50
C THR A 421 -12.91 37.92 15.97
N LEU A 422 -12.15 36.91 16.41
CA LEU A 422 -12.49 35.50 16.24
C LEU A 422 -13.65 35.14 17.17
N GLU A 423 -14.75 34.70 16.60
CA GLU A 423 -15.85 34.06 17.29
C GLU A 423 -15.77 32.56 17.08
N LEU A 424 -15.61 31.83 18.17
CA LEU A 424 -15.54 30.37 18.15
C LEU A 424 -16.57 29.79 19.12
N THR A 425 -17.27 28.76 18.65
CA THR A 425 -18.21 27.98 19.46
C THR A 425 -17.59 26.63 19.75
N VAL A 426 -17.42 26.31 21.03
CA VAL A 426 -16.93 25.01 21.48
C VAL A 426 -18.10 24.20 22.02
N ALA A 427 -18.39 23.06 21.40
CA ALA A 427 -19.29 22.07 21.96
C ALA A 427 -18.51 21.21 22.97
N GLN A 428 -19.12 20.86 24.10
CA GLN A 428 -18.48 20.04 25.15
C GLN A 428 -18.23 18.58 24.73
N SER A 429 -18.89 18.11 23.67
CA SER A 429 -18.78 16.77 23.08
C SER A 429 -19.37 16.80 21.67
N GLU A 430 -19.11 15.80 20.85
CA GLU A 430 -19.72 15.65 19.52
C GLU A 430 -21.22 15.24 19.54
N CYS A 431 -21.78 14.96 20.73
CA CYS A 431 -23.19 14.60 20.87
C CYS A 431 -24.15 15.73 20.44
N GLU A 432 -25.21 15.37 19.70
CA GLU A 432 -26.29 16.30 19.37
C GLU A 432 -26.87 16.96 20.65
N ASN A 433 -26.88 18.29 20.68
CA ASN A 433 -27.29 19.13 21.82
C ASN A 433 -26.28 19.23 22.99
N ALA A 434 -25.02 18.88 22.78
CA ALA A 434 -23.97 19.17 23.77
C ALA A 434 -23.97 20.66 24.13
N PRO A 435 -23.77 21.04 25.42
CA PRO A 435 -23.66 22.44 25.80
C PRO A 435 -22.56 23.13 25.01
N GLN A 436 -22.87 24.31 24.48
CA GLN A 436 -21.94 25.11 23.71
C GLN A 436 -21.45 26.32 24.50
N ALA A 437 -20.16 26.62 24.39
CA ALA A 437 -19.55 27.82 24.92
C ALA A 437 -19.07 28.69 23.77
N MET A 438 -19.56 29.93 23.71
CA MET A 438 -19.09 30.92 22.74
C MET A 438 -17.92 31.70 23.34
N HIS A 439 -16.85 31.81 22.57
CA HIS A 439 -15.66 32.56 22.93
C HIS A 439 -15.37 33.60 21.84
N SER A 440 -15.05 34.81 22.29
CA SER A 440 -14.68 35.94 21.45
C SER A 440 -13.24 36.35 21.76
N ILE A 441 -12.39 36.38 20.74
CA ILE A 441 -10.93 36.53 20.85
C ILE A 441 -10.46 37.55 19.82
N GLU A 442 -9.86 38.66 20.27
CA GLU A 442 -9.23 39.61 19.34
C GLU A 442 -7.99 38.98 18.67
N VAL A 443 -7.91 39.08 17.35
CA VAL A 443 -6.76 38.60 16.57
C VAL A 443 -6.08 39.76 15.85
N PRO A 444 -4.74 39.71 15.69
CA PRO A 444 -3.98 40.87 15.21
C PRO A 444 -4.11 41.12 13.71
N ALA A 445 -4.42 40.08 12.93
CA ALA A 445 -4.52 40.15 11.47
C ALA A 445 -5.34 38.98 10.91
N LEU A 446 -5.88 39.17 9.71
CA LEU A 446 -6.63 38.20 8.92
C LEU A 446 -6.19 38.31 7.46
N VAL A 447 -5.97 37.17 6.80
CA VAL A 447 -5.62 37.11 5.37
C VAL A 447 -6.69 36.27 4.69
N CYS A 448 -7.42 36.86 3.75
CA CYS A 448 -8.52 36.23 3.03
C CYS A 448 -8.15 36.10 1.54
N PRO A 449 -8.06 34.88 0.99
CA PRO A 449 -7.63 34.65 -0.40
C PRO A 449 -8.60 35.16 -1.47
N ASN A 450 -9.89 35.34 -1.15
CA ASN A 450 -10.94 35.82 -2.06
C ASN A 450 -10.96 35.14 -3.44
N ASN A 451 -10.88 33.80 -3.46
CA ASN A 451 -10.85 32.96 -4.67
C ASN A 451 -9.56 32.99 -5.51
N GLY A 452 -8.44 33.48 -4.96
CA GLY A 452 -7.12 33.44 -5.61
C GLY A 452 -5.99 33.05 -4.66
N TRP A 453 -4.82 32.73 -5.23
CA TRP A 453 -3.58 32.43 -4.49
C TRP A 453 -2.57 33.58 -4.57
N ASP A 454 -2.92 34.64 -5.29
CA ASP A 454 -2.08 35.82 -5.49
C ASP A 454 -2.27 36.83 -4.36
N ILE A 455 -1.17 37.41 -3.89
CA ILE A 455 -1.17 38.47 -2.87
C ILE A 455 -2.04 39.66 -3.30
N GLU A 456 -2.06 39.98 -4.59
CA GLU A 456 -2.83 41.10 -5.14
C GLU A 456 -4.35 40.91 -5.09
N GLN A 457 -4.82 39.66 -5.06
CA GLN A 457 -6.25 39.32 -5.02
C GLN A 457 -6.75 39.12 -3.58
N ALA A 458 -5.83 38.88 -2.65
CA ALA A 458 -6.16 38.65 -1.25
C ALA A 458 -6.51 39.97 -0.52
N THR A 459 -7.51 39.90 0.37
CA THR A 459 -7.78 40.95 1.35
C THR A 459 -6.97 40.68 2.62
N ILE A 460 -6.05 41.59 2.95
CA ILE A 460 -5.17 41.50 4.12
C ILE A 460 -5.55 42.60 5.10
N LEU A 461 -6.05 42.21 6.27
CA LEU A 461 -6.55 43.12 7.29
C LEU A 461 -5.70 43.03 8.54
N VAL A 462 -5.41 44.18 9.15
CA VAL A 462 -4.64 44.26 10.40
C VAL A 462 -5.39 45.14 11.39
N ALA A 463 -5.59 44.65 12.62
CA ALA A 463 -6.20 45.46 13.67
C ALA A 463 -5.29 46.65 14.04
N ARG A 464 -5.84 47.86 14.14
CA ARG A 464 -5.07 49.10 14.35
C ARG A 464 -4.24 49.09 15.63
N ASP A 465 -4.74 48.46 16.68
CA ASP A 465 -4.09 48.36 17.99
C ASP A 465 -3.16 47.13 18.13
N SER A 466 -2.93 46.41 17.04
CA SER A 466 -2.07 45.23 17.00
C SER A 466 -0.59 45.58 17.11
N ASP A 467 0.18 44.74 17.80
CA ASP A 467 1.64 44.84 17.89
C ASP A 467 2.39 44.08 16.77
N ILE A 468 1.64 43.49 15.83
CA ILE A 468 2.19 42.63 14.76
C ILE A 468 3.23 43.38 13.93
N LYS A 469 4.35 42.70 13.65
CA LYS A 469 5.45 43.24 12.85
C LYS A 469 5.37 42.75 11.41
N PRO A 470 5.96 43.48 10.44
CA PRO A 470 5.98 43.06 9.04
C PRO A 470 6.45 41.62 8.83
N ASP A 471 7.48 41.17 9.56
CA ASP A 471 7.99 39.79 9.47
C ASP A 471 7.00 38.72 9.95
N ARG A 472 6.08 39.07 10.86
CA ARG A 472 5.06 38.14 11.34
C ARG A 472 3.83 38.15 10.45
N LEU A 473 3.43 39.32 9.95
CA LEU A 473 2.35 39.44 8.96
C LEU A 473 2.74 38.82 7.61
N GLY A 474 3.97 39.04 7.13
CA GLY A 474 4.47 38.40 5.90
C GLY A 474 4.48 36.88 5.98
N ARG A 475 4.83 36.31 7.14
CA ARG A 475 4.72 34.86 7.38
C ARG A 475 3.28 34.37 7.40
N LEU A 476 2.35 35.17 7.92
CA LEU A 476 0.92 34.85 7.87
C LEU A 476 0.41 34.83 6.42
N ILE A 477 0.73 35.86 5.64
CA ILE A 477 0.40 35.95 4.21
C ILE A 477 0.96 34.73 3.46
N TYR A 478 2.25 34.42 3.66
CA TYR A 478 2.89 33.24 3.08
C TYR A 478 2.14 31.95 3.45
N ALA A 479 1.93 31.71 4.75
CA ALA A 479 1.32 30.47 5.22
C ALA A 479 -0.15 30.30 4.78
N THR A 480 -0.86 31.42 4.54
CA THR A 480 -2.25 31.38 4.06
C THR A 480 -2.34 31.20 2.55
N LEU A 481 -1.43 31.78 1.76
CA LEU A 481 -1.61 31.90 0.30
C LEU A 481 -0.64 31.04 -0.54
N PHE A 482 0.57 30.76 -0.05
CA PHE A 482 1.59 30.12 -0.89
C PHE A 482 1.25 28.65 -1.18
N CYS A 483 1.26 28.32 -2.48
CA CYS A 483 1.19 26.97 -3.03
C CYS A 483 2.18 26.91 -4.20
N SER A 484 3.07 25.93 -4.25
CA SER A 484 3.97 25.80 -5.40
C SER A 484 3.22 25.30 -6.62
N ILE A 485 3.63 25.76 -7.81
CA ILE A 485 3.11 25.26 -9.08
C ILE A 485 4.13 24.27 -9.65
N ASP A 486 3.74 23.00 -9.71
CA ASP A 486 4.53 21.87 -10.21
C ASP A 486 4.37 21.67 -11.74
N ASP A 487 4.35 22.76 -12.51
CA ASP A 487 4.36 22.71 -13.97
C ASP A 487 5.78 22.89 -14.51
N GLY A 488 6.13 22.17 -15.58
CA GLY A 488 7.51 22.08 -16.09
C GLY A 488 8.13 23.39 -16.60
N ASP A 489 7.34 24.45 -16.74
CA ASP A 489 7.79 25.79 -17.15
C ASP A 489 8.05 26.73 -15.95
N ASN A 490 7.76 26.30 -14.71
CA ASN A 490 7.97 27.09 -13.51
C ASN A 490 9.31 26.77 -12.83
N ASP A 491 9.81 27.73 -12.05
CA ASP A 491 11.04 27.58 -11.28
C ASP A 491 10.95 26.48 -10.20
N SER A 492 12.08 26.10 -9.60
CA SER A 492 12.06 25.17 -8.47
C SER A 492 11.23 25.69 -7.30
N TRP A 493 10.69 24.77 -6.49
CA TRP A 493 9.95 25.09 -5.26
C TRP A 493 10.69 26.12 -4.39
N GLU A 494 12.01 25.95 -4.18
CA GLU A 494 12.78 26.88 -3.35
C GLU A 494 12.82 28.30 -3.92
N THR A 495 12.84 28.43 -5.24
CA THR A 495 12.87 29.72 -5.92
C THR A 495 11.52 30.41 -5.82
N GLN A 496 10.43 29.69 -6.11
CA GLN A 496 9.07 30.18 -5.97
C GLN A 496 8.79 30.61 -4.52
N SER A 497 9.14 29.77 -3.54
CA SER A 497 8.95 30.04 -2.12
C SER A 497 9.69 31.29 -1.65
N ARG A 498 10.96 31.48 -2.06
CA ARG A 498 11.74 32.67 -1.66
C ARG A 498 11.21 33.95 -2.28
N ALA A 499 10.78 33.89 -3.54
CA ALA A 499 10.15 35.01 -4.21
C ALA A 499 8.86 35.41 -3.49
N PHE A 500 7.98 34.45 -3.20
CA PHE A 500 6.73 34.71 -2.49
C PHE A 500 6.96 35.25 -1.07
N GLU A 501 7.92 34.69 -0.32
CA GLU A 501 8.25 35.19 1.03
C GLU A 501 8.69 36.66 1.01
N ARG A 502 9.48 37.06 0.01
CA ARG A 502 9.89 38.46 -0.19
C ARG A 502 8.69 39.35 -0.46
N ASP A 503 7.84 38.94 -1.40
CA ASP A 503 6.71 39.74 -1.85
C ASP A 503 5.66 39.89 -0.73
N ALA A 504 5.39 38.80 0.01
CA ALA A 504 4.56 38.81 1.21
C ALA A 504 5.09 39.74 2.30
N ARG A 505 6.42 39.76 2.53
CA ARG A 505 7.04 40.66 3.50
C ARG A 505 6.99 42.12 3.05
N GLN A 506 7.15 42.38 1.76
CA GLN A 506 7.02 43.71 1.19
C GLN A 506 5.59 44.24 1.37
N GLU A 507 4.58 43.42 1.05
CA GLU A 507 3.17 43.81 1.22
C GLU A 507 2.81 44.06 2.69
N ALA A 508 3.26 43.19 3.59
CA ALA A 508 3.11 43.40 5.03
C ALA A 508 3.74 44.73 5.51
N THR A 509 4.85 45.14 4.90
CA THR A 509 5.54 46.40 5.22
C THR A 509 4.77 47.60 4.69
N ARG A 510 4.22 47.48 3.48
CA ARG A 510 3.38 48.49 2.86
C ARG A 510 2.15 48.78 3.72
N ILE A 511 1.45 47.74 4.18
CA ILE A 511 0.27 47.85 5.04
C ILE A 511 0.60 48.49 6.40
N LEU A 512 1.69 48.06 7.04
CA LEU A 512 2.01 48.48 8.41
C LEU A 512 2.77 49.81 8.52
N LEU A 513 3.67 50.08 7.56
CA LEU A 513 4.65 51.18 7.62
C LEU A 513 4.57 52.16 6.44
N GLY A 514 3.75 51.86 5.42
CA GLY A 514 3.57 52.69 4.22
C GLY A 514 4.51 52.36 3.06
N GLU A 515 4.26 53.03 1.93
CA GLU A 515 4.90 52.76 0.63
C GLU A 515 6.43 52.93 0.66
N ASP A 516 6.92 54.04 1.22
CA ASP A 516 8.36 54.34 1.26
C ASP A 516 9.15 53.27 2.05
N ALA A 517 8.56 52.76 3.14
CA ALA A 517 9.18 51.70 3.93
C ALA A 517 9.24 50.37 3.16
N ALA A 518 8.20 50.05 2.40
CA ALA A 518 8.16 48.87 1.55
C ALA A 518 9.21 48.94 0.43
N ILE A 519 9.35 50.10 -0.23
CA ILE A 519 10.39 50.35 -1.25
C ILE A 519 11.78 50.17 -0.65
N LEU A 520 12.06 50.80 0.50
CA LEU A 520 13.36 50.66 1.19
C LEU A 520 13.64 49.22 1.58
N GLN A 521 12.63 48.46 2.00
CA GLN A 521 12.78 47.05 2.31
C GLN A 521 13.11 46.22 1.07
N ALA A 522 12.39 46.42 -0.04
CA ALA A 522 12.66 45.73 -1.30
C ALA A 522 14.11 45.97 -1.76
N ILE A 523 14.58 47.22 -1.68
CA ILE A 523 15.98 47.57 -1.99
C ILE A 523 16.95 46.81 -1.08
N ARG A 524 16.71 46.81 0.25
CA ARG A 524 17.57 46.11 1.22
C ARG A 524 17.63 44.60 0.99
N MET A 525 16.51 43.96 0.65
CA MET A 525 16.45 42.52 0.40
C MET A 525 17.21 42.16 -0.87
N ASN A 526 16.95 42.84 -1.98
CA ASN A 526 17.69 42.63 -3.24
C ASN A 526 19.19 42.90 -3.08
N ALA A 527 19.55 43.97 -2.37
CA ALA A 527 20.95 44.25 -2.04
C ALA A 527 21.57 43.12 -1.21
N ARG A 528 20.84 42.56 -0.24
CA ARG A 528 21.35 41.47 0.58
C ARG A 528 21.62 40.21 -0.25
N ASP A 529 20.70 39.84 -1.12
CA ASP A 529 20.80 38.60 -1.90
C ASP A 529 21.90 38.67 -2.96
N HIS A 530 22.07 39.84 -3.59
CA HIS A 530 23.01 40.00 -4.69
C HIS A 530 24.35 40.64 -4.33
N LEU A 531 24.44 41.40 -3.23
CA LEU A 531 25.65 42.16 -2.88
C LEU A 531 26.39 41.64 -1.66
N THR A 532 25.73 40.96 -0.69
CA THR A 532 26.39 40.61 0.59
C THR A 532 27.64 39.75 0.39
N TRP A 533 27.62 38.81 -0.55
CA TRP A 533 28.74 37.91 -0.83
C TRP A 533 29.89 38.58 -1.60
N LEU A 534 29.66 39.77 -2.17
CA LEU A 534 30.69 40.58 -2.83
C LEU A 534 31.47 41.47 -1.85
N ILE A 535 30.95 41.68 -0.64
CA ILE A 535 31.57 42.56 0.37
C ILE A 535 32.62 41.76 1.16
N PRO A 536 33.91 42.18 1.16
CA PRO A 536 34.94 41.52 1.97
C PRO A 536 34.62 41.55 3.47
N GLN A 537 34.97 40.50 4.21
CA GLN A 537 34.61 40.34 5.63
C GLN A 537 35.11 41.46 6.55
N ASP A 538 36.22 42.12 6.19
CA ASP A 538 36.89 43.16 6.96
C ASP A 538 36.54 44.59 6.49
N ARG A 539 35.58 44.72 5.56
CA ARG A 539 35.23 45.98 4.91
C ARG A 539 33.73 46.24 5.00
N LYS A 540 33.35 47.51 5.00
CA LYS A 540 31.96 47.96 4.85
C LYS A 540 31.87 48.85 3.63
N ILE A 541 30.73 48.82 2.95
CA ILE A 541 30.46 49.70 1.81
C ILE A 541 29.27 50.62 2.10
N VAL A 542 29.23 51.77 1.42
CA VAL A 542 28.04 52.61 1.26
C VAL A 542 27.70 52.64 -0.21
N ILE A 543 26.41 52.53 -0.51
CA ILE A 543 25.88 52.64 -1.86
C ILE A 543 25.18 53.99 -1.96
N HIS A 544 25.60 54.80 -2.92
CA HIS A 544 24.95 56.04 -3.33
C HIS A 544 24.23 55.76 -4.65
N ALA A 545 22.90 55.76 -4.61
CA ALA A 545 22.10 55.47 -5.80
C ALA A 545 20.94 56.46 -5.92
N ASP A 546 20.69 56.89 -7.14
CA ASP A 546 19.44 57.52 -7.58
C ASP A 546 18.88 56.72 -8.77
N ARG A 547 17.89 57.27 -9.49
CA ARG A 547 17.23 56.56 -10.59
C ARG A 547 18.17 56.27 -11.78
N ASP A 548 19.17 57.11 -11.99
CA ASP A 548 20.03 57.10 -13.18
C ASP A 548 21.52 56.85 -12.84
N ALA A 549 21.91 56.97 -11.56
CA ALA A 549 23.29 56.81 -11.10
C ALA A 549 23.41 55.78 -9.97
N PHE A 550 24.50 55.00 -10.01
CA PHE A 550 24.84 54.00 -8.99
C PHE A 550 26.35 54.06 -8.70
N ALA A 551 26.73 54.39 -7.47
CA ALA A 551 28.11 54.46 -7.00
C ALA A 551 28.28 53.69 -5.69
N VAL A 552 29.45 53.06 -5.50
CA VAL A 552 29.77 52.25 -4.33
C VAL A 552 31.14 52.63 -3.80
N ASP A 553 31.21 52.98 -2.52
CA ASP A 553 32.44 53.38 -1.83
C ASP A 553 32.68 52.51 -0.60
N PHE A 554 33.94 52.31 -0.23
CA PHE A 554 34.27 51.70 1.07
C PHE A 554 34.15 52.72 2.19
N ILE A 555 33.53 52.32 3.30
CA ILE A 555 33.59 53.08 4.54
C ILE A 555 35.00 52.91 5.13
N SER A 556 35.64 54.02 5.46
CA SER A 556 36.89 53.99 6.21
C SER A 556 36.60 53.53 7.65
N ASN A 557 37.33 52.53 8.14
CA ASN A 557 37.17 51.98 9.50
C ASN A 557 37.37 53.03 10.59
#